data_AF-A0A3L7SGJ9-F1
#
_entry.id   AF-A0A3L7SGJ9-F1
#
_cell.length_a   1.000
_cell.length_b   1.000
_cell.length_c   1.000
_cell.angle_alpha   90.00
_cell.angle_beta   90.00
_cell.angle_gamma   90.00
#
_symmetry.space_group_name_H-M   'P 1'
#
loop_
_entity.id
_entity.type
_entity.pdbx_description
1 polymer ?
#
loop_
_entity_poly.entity_id
_entity_poly.type
_entity_poly.pdbx_seq_one_letter_code
_entity_poly.pdbx_strand_id
1 'polypeptide(L)'
;AVTIFLGPNDIFSFNDETIAAGIEKMLTHFDQLVEMIHTASPTTQIGVMLPVPPAASQDAFGSNYAAGQTRWQYKRNQHRLIEAMIKRYAHRTEQSLHLLATHVNLDAVHNYPTETGPANGQSDQKLVRQNNGVHPSAAGYRQIGDTLFCWLKSLP
;
A
#
# COMPACT_ATOMS: atom_id res chain seq x y z
N ALA A 1 20.79 1.70 -5.32
CA ALA A 1 19.40 2.16 -5.21
C ALA A 1 18.77 1.59 -3.95
N VAL A 2 17.83 2.30 -3.34
CA VAL A 2 17.04 1.86 -2.19
C VAL A 2 15.56 2.00 -2.54
N THR A 3 14.72 1.08 -2.11
CA THR A 3 13.26 1.17 -2.29
C THR A 3 12.56 1.10 -0.96
N ILE A 4 11.59 1.99 -0.77
CA ILE A 4 10.84 2.12 0.48
C ILE A 4 9.37 1.87 0.16
N PHE A 5 8.78 0.86 0.81
CA PHE A 5 7.37 0.51 0.66
C PHE A 5 6.72 0.37 2.04
N LEU A 6 6.40 1.52 2.63
CA LEU A 6 5.85 1.67 3.99
C LEU A 6 4.55 2.48 3.94
N GLY A 7 3.85 2.59 5.07
CA GLY A 7 2.62 3.37 5.19
C GLY A 7 1.36 2.58 5.57
N PRO A 8 1.09 1.38 5.02
CA PRO A 8 -0.15 0.64 5.32
C PRO A 8 -0.43 0.49 6.83
N ASN A 9 0.56 0.10 7.62
CA ASN A 9 0.43 -0.08 9.06
C ASN A 9 0.21 1.24 9.80
N ASP A 10 0.87 2.31 9.37
CA ASP A 10 0.80 3.63 9.99
C ASP A 10 -0.61 4.21 9.92
N ILE A 11 -1.33 3.97 8.81
CA ILE A 11 -2.69 4.50 8.60
C ILE A 11 -3.80 3.51 8.93
N PHE A 12 -3.46 2.28 9.30
CA PHE A 12 -4.42 1.18 9.35
C PHE A 12 -5.55 1.43 10.33
N SER A 13 -5.27 1.99 11.51
CA SER A 13 -6.24 2.12 12.60
C SER A 13 -6.90 3.48 12.71
N PHE A 14 -6.58 4.43 11.82
CA PHE A 14 -7.14 5.78 11.90
C PHE A 14 -8.55 5.89 11.32
N ASN A 15 -9.28 6.88 11.84
CA ASN A 15 -10.56 7.36 11.33
C ASN A 15 -10.39 8.77 10.72
N ASP A 16 -11.49 9.40 10.31
CA ASP A 16 -11.43 10.74 9.68
C ASP A 16 -10.85 11.81 10.59
N GLU A 17 -11.09 11.69 11.89
CA GLU A 17 -10.64 12.66 12.88
C GLU A 17 -9.12 12.56 13.12
N THR A 18 -8.55 11.36 13.00
CA THR A 18 -7.16 11.07 13.39
C THR A 18 -6.19 10.91 12.21
N ILE A 19 -6.70 10.60 11.01
CA ILE A 19 -5.87 10.27 9.84
C ILE A 19 -4.90 11.40 9.44
N ALA A 20 -5.33 12.66 9.52
CA ALA A 20 -4.50 13.79 9.11
C ALA A 20 -3.24 13.93 9.99
N ALA A 21 -3.41 13.91 11.32
CA ALA A 21 -2.29 13.96 12.26
C ALA A 21 -1.39 12.71 12.16
N GLY A 22 -2.01 11.56 11.92
CA GLY A 22 -1.30 10.30 11.70
C GLY A 22 -0.39 10.32 10.47
N ILE A 23 -0.91 10.81 9.35
CA ILE A 23 -0.13 10.97 8.10
C ILE A 23 1.03 11.94 8.31
N GLU A 24 0.80 13.09 8.95
CA GLU A 24 1.87 14.08 9.18
C GLU A 24 3.02 13.49 10.03
N LYS A 25 2.66 12.75 11.09
CA LYS A 25 3.64 12.05 11.93
C LYS A 25 4.43 11.01 11.12
N MET A 26 3.76 10.23 10.29
CA MET A 26 4.42 9.23 9.44
C MET A 26 5.38 9.90 8.45
N LEU A 27 4.93 10.95 7.75
CA LEU A 27 5.76 11.67 6.79
C LEU A 27 6.98 12.33 7.42
N THR A 28 6.87 12.81 8.67
CA THR A 28 8.03 13.31 9.43
C THR A 28 9.10 12.23 9.59
N HIS A 29 8.72 11.02 10.00
CA HIS A 29 9.67 9.90 10.10
C HIS A 29 10.17 9.43 8.72
N PHE A 30 9.31 9.50 7.71
CA PHE A 30 9.68 9.14 6.34
C PHE A 30 10.74 10.10 5.79
N ASP A 31 10.61 11.39 6.05
CA ASP A 31 11.61 12.39 5.69
C ASP A 31 12.96 12.13 6.37
N GLN A 32 12.95 11.77 7.66
CA GLN A 32 14.15 11.38 8.39
C GLN A 32 14.82 10.15 7.77
N LEU A 33 14.04 9.15 7.34
CA LEU A 33 14.57 7.96 6.65
C LEU A 33 15.24 8.34 5.32
N VAL A 34 14.59 9.18 4.51
CA VAL A 34 15.15 9.68 3.24
C VAL A 34 16.43 10.47 3.50
N GLU A 35 16.44 11.35 4.49
CA GLU A 35 17.59 12.16 4.87
C GLU A 35 18.77 11.31 5.33
N MET A 36 18.53 10.28 6.16
CA MET A 36 19.57 9.35 6.60
C MET A 36 20.22 8.61 5.43
N ILE A 37 19.42 8.16 4.44
CA ILE A 37 19.94 7.49 3.24
C ILE A 37 20.81 8.46 2.43
N HIS A 38 20.33 9.68 2.19
CA HIS A 38 21.09 10.67 1.42
C HIS A 38 22.30 11.23 2.17
N THR A 39 22.30 11.23 3.50
CA THR A 39 23.49 11.56 4.31
C THR A 39 24.57 10.48 4.13
N ALA A 40 24.17 9.20 4.13
CA ALA A 40 25.10 8.11 3.86
C ALA A 40 25.60 8.10 2.41
N SER A 41 24.75 8.47 1.45
CA SER A 41 25.10 8.56 0.03
C SER A 41 24.14 9.51 -0.73
N PRO A 42 24.57 10.75 -1.04
CA PRO A 42 23.72 11.75 -1.70
C PRO A 42 23.26 11.37 -3.12
N THR A 43 23.93 10.41 -3.76
CA THR A 43 23.64 9.96 -5.12
C THR A 43 22.78 8.70 -5.17
N THR A 44 22.38 8.16 -4.01
CA THR A 44 21.55 6.95 -3.95
C THR A 44 20.17 7.23 -4.53
N GLN A 45 19.81 6.52 -5.60
CA GLN A 45 18.46 6.53 -6.15
C GLN A 45 17.49 5.88 -5.16
N ILE A 46 16.49 6.64 -4.69
CA ILE A 46 15.44 6.18 -3.78
C ILE A 46 14.12 6.07 -4.54
N GLY A 47 13.54 4.87 -4.55
CA GLY A 47 12.20 4.61 -5.05
C GLY A 47 11.19 4.52 -3.90
N VAL A 48 10.28 5.48 -3.82
CA VAL A 48 9.17 5.47 -2.84
C VAL A 48 7.94 4.86 -3.50
N MET A 49 7.59 3.65 -3.07
CA MET A 49 6.45 2.90 -3.58
C MET A 49 5.17 3.37 -2.88
N LEU A 50 4.21 3.88 -3.65
CA LEU A 50 2.93 4.34 -3.11
C LEU A 50 2.08 3.14 -2.64
N PRO A 51 1.46 3.20 -1.44
CA PRO A 51 0.65 2.10 -0.90
C PRO A 51 -0.36 1.54 -1.90
N VAL A 52 -0.37 0.23 -2.09
CA VAL A 52 -1.31 -0.45 -3.01
C VAL A 52 -2.76 -0.33 -2.53
N PRO A 53 -3.74 -0.36 -3.45
CA PRO A 53 -5.15 -0.41 -3.04
C PRO A 53 -5.42 -1.71 -2.28
N PRO A 54 -6.36 -1.74 -1.33
CA PRO A 54 -6.75 -2.96 -0.66
C PRO A 54 -7.46 -3.95 -1.60
N ALA A 55 -7.68 -5.17 -1.10
CA ALA A 55 -8.55 -6.15 -1.73
C ALA A 55 -9.91 -5.56 -2.14
N ALA A 56 -10.50 -6.08 -3.23
CA ALA A 56 -11.74 -5.56 -3.79
C ALA A 56 -12.96 -5.76 -2.89
N SER A 57 -13.00 -6.82 -2.08
CA SER A 57 -14.17 -7.18 -1.26
C SER A 57 -14.02 -6.83 0.23
N GLN A 58 -15.13 -6.47 0.89
CA GLN A 58 -15.22 -6.36 2.34
C GLN A 58 -15.05 -7.72 3.03
N ASP A 59 -15.36 -8.83 2.37
CA ASP A 59 -15.18 -10.19 2.90
C ASP A 59 -13.71 -10.42 3.32
N ALA A 60 -12.77 -9.85 2.57
CA ALA A 60 -11.35 -9.96 2.83
C ALA A 60 -10.95 -9.33 4.18
N PHE A 61 -11.57 -8.20 4.51
CA PHE A 61 -11.38 -7.54 5.80
C PHE A 61 -12.13 -8.28 6.92
N GLY A 62 -13.33 -8.79 6.63
CA GLY A 62 -14.07 -9.63 7.57
C GLY A 62 -13.29 -10.87 7.98
N SER A 63 -12.58 -11.50 7.04
CA SER A 63 -11.79 -12.72 7.31
C SER A 63 -10.59 -12.46 8.23
N ASN A 64 -9.78 -11.41 8.01
CA ASN A 64 -8.60 -11.15 8.86
C ASN A 64 -8.85 -10.26 10.07
N TYR A 65 -9.86 -9.40 10.00
CA TYR A 65 -10.03 -8.30 10.96
C TYR A 65 -11.43 -8.26 11.58
N ALA A 66 -12.32 -9.18 11.21
CA ALA A 66 -13.72 -9.17 11.64
C ALA A 66 -14.34 -7.77 11.44
N ALA A 67 -14.74 -7.10 12.53
CA ALA A 67 -15.26 -5.74 12.52
C ALA A 67 -14.23 -4.66 12.92
N GLY A 68 -12.97 -5.05 13.16
CA GLY A 68 -11.91 -4.14 13.62
C GLY A 68 -11.40 -3.17 12.55
N GLN A 69 -11.65 -3.46 11.27
CA GLN A 69 -11.39 -2.53 10.17
C GLN A 69 -12.33 -2.81 8.99
N THR A 70 -12.81 -1.75 8.34
CA THR A 70 -13.59 -1.86 7.11
C THR A 70 -12.71 -1.57 5.90
N ARG A 71 -13.01 -2.24 4.78
CA ARG A 71 -12.36 -1.94 3.51
C ARG A 71 -12.49 -0.47 3.14
N TRP A 72 -13.67 0.11 3.40
CA TRP A 72 -13.97 1.48 3.01
C TRP A 72 -13.11 2.50 3.79
N GLN A 73 -13.02 2.37 5.11
CA GLN A 73 -12.17 3.25 5.92
C GLN A 73 -10.70 3.10 5.56
N TYR A 74 -10.19 1.86 5.42
CA TYR A 74 -8.80 1.64 5.01
C TYR A 74 -8.51 2.24 3.62
N LYS A 75 -9.38 2.00 2.62
CA LYS A 75 -9.21 2.57 1.27
C LYS A 75 -9.17 4.09 1.29
N ARG A 76 -10.03 4.72 2.10
CA ARG A 76 -10.04 6.17 2.26
C ARG A 76 -8.74 6.67 2.89
N ASN A 77 -8.27 6.03 3.96
CA ASN A 77 -6.99 6.37 4.59
C ASN A 77 -5.83 6.23 3.60
N GLN A 78 -5.82 5.17 2.80
CA GLN A 78 -4.81 4.93 1.78
C GLN A 78 -4.83 6.02 0.70
N HIS A 79 -5.99 6.46 0.22
CA HIS A 79 -6.08 7.61 -0.68
C HIS A 79 -5.52 8.90 -0.04
N ARG A 80 -5.89 9.21 1.20
CA ARG A 80 -5.38 10.40 1.90
C ARG A 80 -3.85 10.37 2.04
N LEU A 81 -3.30 9.20 2.34
CA LEU A 81 -1.86 9.03 2.42
C LEU A 81 -1.19 9.24 1.05
N ILE A 82 -1.75 8.68 -0.02
CA ILE A 82 -1.21 8.87 -1.37
C ILE A 82 -1.22 10.35 -1.77
N GLU A 83 -2.32 11.06 -1.52
CA GLU A 83 -2.42 12.51 -1.76
C GLU A 83 -1.28 13.27 -1.06
N ALA A 84 -1.04 12.94 0.21
CA ALA A 84 0.00 13.57 1.01
C ALA A 84 1.41 13.21 0.53
N MET A 85 1.68 11.95 0.20
CA MET A 85 2.97 11.49 -0.34
C MET A 85 3.27 12.13 -1.70
N ILE A 86 2.29 12.19 -2.60
CA ILE A 86 2.43 12.87 -3.90
C ILE A 86 2.78 14.35 -3.68
N LYS A 87 2.02 15.04 -2.83
CA LYS A 87 2.27 16.44 -2.49
C LYS A 87 3.66 16.66 -1.89
N ARG A 88 4.14 15.74 -1.05
CA ARG A 88 5.44 15.85 -0.37
C ARG A 88 6.62 15.57 -1.31
N TYR A 89 6.49 14.62 -2.25
CA TYR A 89 7.63 14.00 -2.94
C TYR A 89 7.65 14.04 -4.48
N ALA A 90 6.55 14.37 -5.18
CA ALA A 90 6.44 14.18 -6.64
C ALA A 90 7.48 14.96 -7.49
N HIS A 91 8.00 16.08 -6.99
CA HIS A 91 8.91 16.97 -7.73
C HIS A 91 10.35 16.92 -7.19
N ARG A 92 10.79 15.74 -6.73
CA ARG A 92 12.11 15.53 -6.11
C ARG A 92 13.02 14.58 -6.89
N THR A 93 12.75 14.35 -8.18
CA THR A 93 13.58 13.48 -9.03
C THR A 93 15.03 14.00 -9.16
N GLU A 94 15.22 15.32 -9.19
CA GLU A 94 16.56 15.97 -9.15
C GLU A 94 17.33 15.68 -7.84
N GLN A 95 16.62 15.27 -6.79
CA GLN A 95 17.18 14.86 -5.50
C GLN A 95 17.32 13.33 -5.40
N SER A 96 17.33 12.62 -6.55
CA SER A 96 17.37 11.16 -6.61
C SER A 96 16.20 10.46 -5.90
N LEU A 97 15.06 11.14 -5.74
CA LEU A 97 13.84 10.59 -5.11
C LEU A 97 12.72 10.45 -6.13
N HIS A 98 12.23 9.22 -6.31
CA HIS A 98 11.24 8.86 -7.33
C HIS A 98 9.98 8.29 -6.68
N LEU A 99 8.80 8.72 -7.12
CA LEU A 99 7.54 8.09 -6.73
C LEU A 99 7.21 6.95 -7.71
N LEU A 100 7.02 5.75 -7.18
CA LEU A 100 6.64 4.56 -7.94
C LEU A 100 5.13 4.35 -7.79
N ALA A 101 4.43 4.33 -8.93
CA ALA A 101 2.97 4.30 -9.00
C ALA A 101 2.35 2.91 -8.71
N THR A 102 2.82 2.23 -7.67
CA THR A 102 2.29 0.92 -7.25
C THR A 102 0.81 0.95 -6.85
N HIS A 103 0.32 2.10 -6.38
CA HIS A 103 -1.09 2.34 -6.03
C HIS A 103 -2.11 2.20 -7.18
N VAL A 104 -1.68 2.17 -8.45
CA VAL A 104 -2.56 1.96 -9.61
C VAL A 104 -2.27 0.65 -10.35
N ASN A 105 -1.21 -0.06 -9.98
CA ASN A 105 -0.82 -1.28 -10.70
C ASN A 105 -1.61 -2.51 -10.19
N LEU A 106 -1.77 -2.67 -8.87
CA LEU A 106 -2.30 -3.92 -8.31
C LEU A 106 -3.77 -4.18 -8.69
N ASP A 107 -4.04 -5.34 -9.31
CA ASP A 107 -5.40 -5.85 -9.53
C ASP A 107 -6.04 -6.29 -8.21
N ALA A 108 -6.87 -5.40 -7.64
CA ALA A 108 -7.54 -5.66 -6.37
C ALA A 108 -8.53 -6.83 -6.41
N VAL A 109 -8.97 -7.30 -7.59
CA VAL A 109 -9.95 -8.39 -7.74
C VAL A 109 -9.23 -9.74 -7.82
N HIS A 110 -8.20 -9.86 -8.64
CA HIS A 110 -7.59 -11.16 -8.95
C HIS A 110 -6.26 -11.44 -8.24
N ASN A 111 -5.65 -10.43 -7.64
CA ASN A 111 -4.30 -10.55 -7.05
C ASN A 111 -4.28 -10.51 -5.51
N TYR A 112 -5.42 -10.83 -4.89
CA TYR A 112 -5.54 -11.12 -3.45
C TYR A 112 -5.89 -12.59 -3.23
N PRO A 113 -5.48 -13.19 -2.10
CA PRO A 113 -5.78 -14.58 -1.80
C PRO A 113 -7.29 -14.77 -1.60
N THR A 114 -7.75 -15.98 -1.94
CA THR A 114 -9.15 -16.38 -1.81
C THR A 114 -9.28 -17.68 -1.03
N GLU A 115 -10.46 -17.88 -0.43
CA GLU A 115 -10.86 -19.12 0.22
C GLU A 115 -12.27 -19.52 -0.26
N THR A 116 -12.53 -20.83 -0.25
CA THR A 116 -13.86 -21.38 -0.56
C THR A 116 -14.55 -21.78 0.73
N GLY A 117 -15.76 -21.27 0.97
CA GLY A 117 -16.54 -21.56 2.16
C GLY A 117 -18.04 -21.52 1.90
N PRO A 118 -18.88 -21.93 2.87
CA PRO A 118 -20.32 -21.89 2.71
C PRO A 118 -20.84 -20.44 2.56
N ALA A 119 -21.94 -20.26 1.83
CA ALA A 119 -22.53 -18.96 1.57
C ALA A 119 -22.98 -18.27 2.87
N ASN A 120 -23.46 -19.06 3.84
CA ASN A 120 -23.74 -18.67 5.22
C ASN A 120 -23.65 -19.91 6.12
N GLY A 121 -23.82 -19.75 7.44
CA GLY A 121 -23.64 -20.83 8.42
C GLY A 121 -24.60 -22.02 8.32
N GLN A 122 -25.61 -21.97 7.44
CA GLN A 122 -26.63 -23.01 7.26
C GLN A 122 -26.78 -23.45 5.80
N SER A 123 -25.89 -23.03 4.90
CA SER A 123 -26.02 -23.29 3.47
C SER A 123 -24.95 -24.25 2.97
N ASP A 124 -25.37 -25.25 2.19
CA ASP A 124 -24.46 -26.14 1.45
C ASP A 124 -23.86 -25.48 0.20
N GLN A 125 -24.40 -24.33 -0.22
CA GLN A 125 -23.86 -23.56 -1.34
C GLN A 125 -22.48 -23.01 -0.95
N LYS A 126 -21.46 -23.29 -1.77
CA LYS A 126 -20.11 -22.76 -1.57
C LYS A 126 -19.86 -21.51 -2.42
N LEU A 127 -19.12 -20.55 -1.88
CA LEU A 127 -18.67 -19.33 -2.53
C LEU A 127 -17.16 -19.18 -2.38
N VAL A 128 -16.52 -18.57 -3.38
CA VAL A 128 -15.12 -18.14 -3.33
C VAL A 128 -15.09 -16.67 -2.89
N ARG A 129 -14.36 -16.37 -1.82
CA ARG A 129 -14.22 -15.01 -1.28
C ARG A 129 -12.76 -14.66 -1.10
N GLN A 130 -12.42 -13.39 -1.27
CA GLN A 130 -11.10 -12.91 -0.84
C GLN A 130 -11.00 -13.03 0.67
N ASN A 131 -9.84 -13.44 1.18
CA ASN A 131 -9.63 -13.69 2.61
C ASN A 131 -8.46 -12.90 3.20
N ASN A 132 -7.87 -11.98 2.42
CA ASN A 132 -6.94 -11.01 3.00
C ASN A 132 -7.13 -9.59 2.47
N GLY A 133 -7.33 -8.64 3.38
CA GLY A 133 -7.68 -7.26 3.03
C GLY A 133 -6.52 -6.41 2.54
N VAL A 134 -5.28 -6.70 2.98
CA VAL A 134 -4.11 -5.83 2.75
C VAL A 134 -2.87 -6.56 2.21
N HIS A 135 -2.78 -7.89 2.37
CA HIS A 135 -1.69 -8.69 1.84
C HIS A 135 -2.08 -9.36 0.51
N PRO A 136 -1.44 -8.99 -0.60
CA PRO A 136 -1.67 -9.62 -1.90
C PRO A 136 -1.29 -11.09 -1.93
N SER A 137 -1.76 -11.81 -2.95
CA SER A 137 -1.26 -13.14 -3.28
C SER A 137 0.15 -13.08 -3.86
N ALA A 138 0.79 -14.23 -4.07
CA ALA A 138 2.08 -14.29 -4.75
C ALA A 138 2.05 -13.63 -6.15
N ALA A 139 0.93 -13.73 -6.87
CA ALA A 139 0.75 -13.04 -8.15
C ALA A 139 0.68 -11.52 -8.00
N GLY A 140 -0.02 -11.03 -6.96
CA GLY A 140 -0.06 -9.61 -6.64
C GLY A 140 1.31 -9.03 -6.26
N TYR A 141 2.08 -9.75 -5.46
CA TYR A 141 3.46 -9.34 -5.16
C TYR A 141 4.35 -9.28 -6.40
N ARG A 142 4.18 -10.21 -7.36
CA ARG A 142 4.88 -10.14 -8.65
C ARG A 142 4.46 -8.92 -9.47
N GLN A 143 3.16 -8.62 -9.53
CA GLN A 143 2.66 -7.42 -10.22
C GLN A 143 3.23 -6.14 -9.61
N ILE A 144 3.31 -6.03 -8.27
CA ILE A 144 3.99 -4.93 -7.59
C ILE A 144 5.47 -4.87 -7.99
N GLY A 145 6.11 -6.04 -8.04
CA GLY A 145 7.49 -6.22 -8.51
C GLY A 145 7.72 -5.69 -9.93
N ASP A 146 6.74 -5.80 -10.84
CA ASP A 146 6.87 -5.28 -12.20
C ASP A 146 7.04 -3.75 -12.21
N THR A 147 6.34 -3.00 -11.34
CA THR A 147 6.55 -1.55 -11.20
C THR A 147 7.98 -1.24 -10.73
N LEU A 148 8.43 -1.98 -9.72
CA LEU A 148 9.77 -1.83 -9.18
C LEU A 148 10.85 -2.14 -10.22
N PHE A 149 10.68 -3.25 -10.94
CA PHE A 149 11.61 -3.69 -11.98
C PHE A 149 11.71 -2.68 -13.12
N CYS A 150 10.57 -2.15 -13.59
CA CYS A 150 10.54 -1.10 -14.61
C CYS A 150 11.34 0.14 -14.18
N TRP A 151 11.18 0.58 -12.93
CA TRP A 151 11.97 1.70 -12.40
C TRP A 151 13.46 1.37 -12.31
N LEU A 152 13.83 0.23 -11.72
CA LEU A 152 15.24 -0.19 -11.62
C LEU A 152 15.94 -0.25 -12.97
N LYS A 153 15.26 -0.78 -14.00
CA LYS A 153 15.78 -0.86 -15.37
C LYS A 153 15.91 0.52 -16.05
N SER A 154 15.16 1.52 -15.58
CA SER A 154 15.19 2.89 -16.11
C SER A 154 16.30 3.75 -15.50
N LEU A 155 16.93 3.29 -14.42
CA LEU A 155 18.02 4.02 -13.77
C LEU A 155 19.23 4.10 -14.70
N PRO A 156 19.98 5.23 -14.67
CA PRO A 156 21.19 5.42 -15.47
C PRO A 156 22.35 4.52 -15.03
#